data_AF-A0A0M9YIX5-F1
#
_entry.id   AF-A0A0M9YIX5-F1
#
_cell.length_a   1.000
_cell.length_b   1.000
_cell.length_c   1.000
_cell.angle_alpha   90.00
_cell.angle_beta   90.00
_cell.angle_gamma   90.00
#
_symmetry.space_group_name_H-M   'P 1'
#
loop_
_entity.id
_entity.type
_entity.pdbx_description
1 polymer ?
#
loop_
_entity_poly.entity_id
_entity_poly.type
_entity_poly.pdbx_seq_one_letter_code
_entity_poly.pdbx_strand_id
1 'polypeptide(L)'
;MTPTEARETLDTARTEAAQAHETIEALAERVRAGDEHVTAEQIAGQRQLAELAELRVEAAERKLAAAVAADRDARANAIGAAVRELVNEDDTQPLIEAVQAAVAALEHLVRLDAARTARIHAVARDVVAINEELKQVDPAAGSWPSDAYDFRGQTFPASVTALREGRTAAVPPGRLAAVALALALTSDRQMEADARETLKATTDAVVVRVTGEVPGLAAALRVSPEEWQAASVETRYRLRQQGRNPIEQQERAA
;
A
#
# COMPACT_ATOMS: atom_id res chain seq x y z
N MET A 1 -17.14 -18.74 31.29
CA MET A 1 -17.57 -17.45 31.82
C MET A 1 -16.92 -16.36 30.98
N THR A 2 -17.72 -15.53 30.35
CA THR A 2 -17.26 -14.40 29.53
C THR A 2 -16.90 -13.19 30.42
N PRO A 3 -16.12 -12.20 29.93
CA PRO A 3 -15.89 -10.96 30.65
C PRO A 3 -17.18 -10.22 31.03
N THR A 4 -18.24 -10.33 30.21
CA THR A 4 -19.54 -9.72 30.48
C THR A 4 -20.25 -10.39 31.67
N GLU A 5 -20.36 -11.72 31.65
CA GLU A 5 -20.95 -12.50 32.76
C GLU A 5 -20.17 -12.26 34.08
N ALA A 6 -18.86 -12.11 33.99
CA ALA A 6 -18.01 -11.83 35.15
C ALA A 6 -18.22 -10.42 35.73
N ARG A 7 -18.52 -9.42 34.88
CA ARG A 7 -18.89 -8.06 35.33
C ARG A 7 -20.24 -8.05 36.01
N GLU A 8 -21.24 -8.72 35.44
CA GLU A 8 -22.56 -8.85 36.07
C GLU A 8 -22.48 -9.51 37.45
N THR A 9 -21.62 -10.52 37.60
CA THR A 9 -21.34 -11.16 38.89
C THR A 9 -20.69 -10.19 39.90
N LEU A 10 -19.74 -9.37 39.44
CA LEU A 10 -19.09 -8.36 40.28
C LEU A 10 -20.06 -7.27 40.72
N ASP A 11 -20.91 -6.78 39.81
CA ASP A 11 -21.89 -5.73 40.11
C ASP A 11 -22.94 -6.23 41.12
N THR A 12 -23.36 -7.48 40.99
CA THR A 12 -24.23 -8.15 41.97
C THR A 12 -23.54 -8.23 43.34
N ALA A 13 -22.30 -8.71 43.39
CA ALA A 13 -21.55 -8.82 44.65
C ALA A 13 -21.34 -7.46 45.33
N ARG A 14 -21.08 -6.40 44.55
CA ARG A 14 -20.92 -5.03 45.06
C ARG A 14 -22.22 -4.48 45.63
N THR A 15 -23.35 -4.79 44.99
CA THR A 15 -24.67 -4.40 45.48
C THR A 15 -25.00 -5.13 46.79
N GLU A 16 -24.71 -6.43 46.88
CA GLU A 16 -24.86 -7.20 48.14
C GLU A 16 -24.00 -6.61 49.27
N ALA A 17 -22.74 -6.25 49.00
CA ALA A 17 -21.84 -5.65 49.98
C ALA A 17 -22.34 -4.27 50.44
N ALA A 18 -22.78 -3.42 49.51
CA ALA A 18 -23.34 -2.11 49.84
C ALA A 18 -24.60 -2.23 50.71
N GLN A 19 -25.53 -3.14 50.36
CA GLN A 19 -26.74 -3.39 51.14
C GLN A 19 -26.44 -3.92 52.55
N ALA A 20 -25.42 -4.76 52.70
CA ALA A 20 -24.98 -5.26 54.00
C ALA A 20 -24.42 -4.14 54.89
N HIS A 21 -23.60 -3.24 54.33
CA HIS A 21 -23.09 -2.06 55.06
C HIS A 21 -24.20 -1.09 55.46
N GLU A 22 -25.11 -0.75 54.54
CA GLU A 22 -26.27 0.11 54.84
C GLU A 22 -27.13 -0.47 55.97
N THR A 23 -27.33 -1.80 55.98
CA THR A 23 -28.08 -2.48 57.05
C THR A 23 -27.37 -2.37 58.40
N ILE A 24 -26.04 -2.52 58.44
CA ILE A 24 -25.25 -2.33 59.67
C ILE A 24 -25.35 -0.89 60.16
N GLU A 25 -25.20 0.10 59.27
CA GLU A 25 -25.27 1.51 59.63
C GLU A 25 -26.66 1.88 60.18
N ALA A 26 -27.73 1.39 59.55
CA ALA A 26 -29.09 1.61 60.03
C ALA A 26 -29.34 0.98 61.41
N LEU A 27 -28.85 -0.23 61.67
CA LEU A 27 -28.93 -0.85 63.00
C LEU A 27 -28.11 -0.09 64.04
N ALA A 28 -26.91 0.37 63.68
CA ALA A 28 -26.08 1.18 64.57
C ALA A 28 -26.74 2.50 64.93
N GLU A 29 -27.40 3.16 63.97
CA GLU A 29 -28.13 4.42 64.20
C GLU A 29 -29.34 4.21 65.12
N ARG A 30 -30.09 3.11 64.95
CA ARG A 30 -31.18 2.75 65.88
C ARG A 30 -30.69 2.57 67.31
N VAL A 31 -29.55 1.93 67.50
CA VAL A 31 -28.91 1.81 68.83
C VAL A 31 -28.52 3.18 69.37
N ARG A 32 -27.95 4.08 68.56
CA ARG A 32 -27.62 5.46 68.98
C ARG A 32 -28.87 6.25 69.37
N ALA A 33 -29.99 6.00 68.70
CA ALA A 33 -31.29 6.62 68.99
C ALA A 33 -32.01 6.03 70.23
N GLY A 34 -31.42 5.02 70.88
CA GLY A 34 -31.95 4.42 72.11
C GLY A 34 -32.95 3.28 71.90
N ASP A 35 -32.96 2.63 70.74
CA ASP A 35 -33.80 1.46 70.49
C ASP A 35 -33.26 0.21 71.21
N GLU A 36 -33.91 -0.18 72.31
CA GLU A 36 -33.53 -1.32 73.14
C GLU A 36 -33.82 -2.69 72.49
N HIS A 37 -34.54 -2.73 71.36
CA HIS A 37 -34.85 -3.98 70.65
C HIS A 37 -33.71 -4.45 69.73
N VAL A 38 -32.72 -3.61 69.45
CA VAL A 38 -31.55 -4.00 68.65
C VAL A 38 -30.51 -4.64 69.54
N THR A 39 -30.19 -5.91 69.27
CA THR A 39 -29.23 -6.66 70.09
C THR A 39 -27.82 -6.62 69.53
N ALA A 40 -26.82 -6.79 70.40
CA ALA A 40 -25.42 -6.93 69.99
C ALA A 40 -25.22 -8.11 69.02
N GLU A 41 -25.97 -9.20 69.21
CA GLU A 41 -25.95 -10.38 68.34
C GLU A 41 -26.44 -10.06 66.92
N GLN A 42 -27.48 -9.23 66.78
CA GLN A 42 -27.97 -8.80 65.46
C GLN A 42 -26.90 -7.99 64.71
N ILE A 43 -26.23 -7.06 65.39
CA ILE A 43 -25.15 -6.27 64.77
C ILE A 43 -23.96 -7.17 64.41
N ALA A 44 -23.58 -8.10 65.29
CA ALA A 44 -22.49 -9.04 65.03
C ALA A 44 -22.80 -9.96 63.83
N GLY A 45 -24.03 -10.49 63.75
CA GLY A 45 -24.47 -11.30 62.61
C GLY A 45 -24.45 -10.53 61.29
N GLN A 46 -24.88 -9.26 61.29
CA GLN A 46 -24.82 -8.43 60.09
C GLN A 46 -23.38 -8.09 59.69
N ARG A 47 -22.47 -7.85 60.64
CA ARG A 47 -21.04 -7.66 60.35
C ARG A 47 -20.41 -8.88 59.66
N GLN A 48 -20.75 -10.09 60.11
CA GLN A 48 -20.28 -11.32 59.45
C GLN A 48 -20.83 -11.46 58.02
N LEU A 49 -22.08 -11.07 57.80
CA LEU A 49 -22.68 -11.04 56.45
C LEU A 49 -21.99 -10.02 55.54
N ALA A 50 -21.66 -8.82 56.05
CA ALA A 50 -20.89 -7.83 55.30
C ALA A 50 -19.48 -8.32 54.96
N GLU A 51 -18.77 -8.94 55.91
CA GLU A 51 -17.46 -9.55 55.65
C GLU A 51 -17.53 -10.63 54.57
N LEU A 52 -18.56 -11.49 54.61
CA LEU A 52 -18.81 -12.48 53.56
C LEU A 52 -19.08 -11.82 52.19
N ALA A 53 -19.84 -10.72 52.16
CA ALA A 53 -20.13 -9.98 50.93
C ALA A 53 -18.87 -9.35 50.33
N GLU A 54 -17.98 -8.78 51.15
CA GLU A 54 -16.67 -8.28 50.70
C GLU A 54 -15.79 -9.39 50.11
N LEU A 55 -15.74 -10.56 50.75
CA LEU A 55 -15.02 -11.72 50.20
C LEU A 55 -15.61 -12.19 48.86
N ARG A 56 -16.93 -12.06 48.67
CA ARG A 56 -17.58 -12.34 47.37
C ARG A 56 -17.21 -11.31 46.32
N VAL A 57 -17.10 -10.02 46.67
CA VAL A 57 -16.60 -8.98 45.77
C VAL A 57 -15.17 -9.33 45.33
N GLU A 58 -14.27 -9.62 46.27
CA GLU A 58 -12.89 -9.98 45.94
C GLU A 58 -12.82 -11.22 45.02
N ALA A 59 -13.61 -12.25 45.32
CA ALA A 59 -13.70 -13.43 44.48
C ALA A 59 -14.23 -13.12 43.08
N ALA A 60 -15.23 -12.24 42.96
CA ALA A 60 -15.78 -11.79 41.68
C ALA A 60 -14.77 -10.94 40.89
N GLU A 61 -13.98 -10.08 41.55
CA GLU A 61 -12.91 -9.31 40.91
C GLU A 61 -11.82 -10.22 40.34
N ARG A 62 -11.38 -11.22 41.11
CA ARG A 62 -10.40 -12.24 40.63
C ARG A 62 -10.97 -13.01 39.43
N LYS A 63 -12.24 -13.39 39.48
CA LYS A 63 -12.94 -14.07 38.38
C LYS A 63 -13.03 -13.20 37.13
N LEU A 64 -13.34 -11.92 37.27
CA LEU A 64 -13.35 -10.96 36.16
C LEU A 64 -11.97 -10.80 35.55
N ALA A 65 -10.92 -10.64 36.37
CA ALA A 65 -9.55 -10.53 35.87
C ALA A 65 -9.14 -11.79 35.08
N ALA A 66 -9.46 -12.99 35.58
CA ALA A 66 -9.21 -14.24 34.88
C ALA A 66 -10.00 -14.35 33.56
N ALA A 67 -11.27 -13.95 33.55
CA ALA A 67 -12.11 -13.97 32.35
C ALA A 67 -11.60 -12.99 31.27
N VAL A 68 -11.18 -11.79 31.68
CA VAL A 68 -10.60 -10.78 30.76
C VAL A 68 -9.26 -11.26 30.19
N ALA A 69 -8.40 -11.87 31.01
CA ALA A 69 -7.14 -12.44 30.55
C ALA A 69 -7.37 -13.57 29.54
N ALA A 70 -8.27 -14.51 29.88
CA ALA A 70 -8.61 -15.64 29.00
C ALA A 70 -9.22 -15.17 27.66
N ASP A 71 -10.11 -14.16 27.68
CA ASP A 71 -10.68 -13.57 26.47
C ASP A 71 -9.61 -12.90 25.59
N ARG A 72 -8.71 -12.12 26.20
CA ARG A 72 -7.59 -11.49 25.49
C ARG A 72 -6.70 -12.53 24.83
N ASP A 73 -6.33 -13.58 25.56
CA ASP A 73 -5.46 -14.65 25.06
C ASP A 73 -6.16 -15.44 23.94
N ALA A 74 -7.46 -15.73 24.08
CA ALA A 74 -8.25 -16.36 23.02
C ALA A 74 -8.29 -15.51 21.74
N ARG A 75 -8.56 -14.20 21.85
CA ARG A 75 -8.56 -13.28 20.70
C ARG A 75 -7.17 -13.14 20.07
N ALA A 76 -6.12 -13.04 20.88
CA ALA A 76 -4.75 -12.98 20.40
C ALA A 76 -4.36 -14.26 19.63
N ASN A 77 -4.74 -15.43 20.13
CA ASN A 77 -4.50 -16.71 19.46
C ASN A 77 -5.28 -16.83 18.15
N ALA A 78 -6.54 -16.38 18.13
CA ALA A 78 -7.37 -16.38 16.92
C ALA A 78 -6.79 -15.44 15.84
N ILE A 79 -6.44 -14.21 16.20
CA ILE A 79 -5.79 -13.26 15.28
C ILE A 79 -4.43 -13.80 14.82
N GLY A 80 -3.64 -14.36 15.74
CA GLY A 80 -2.35 -14.96 15.41
C GLY A 80 -2.47 -16.16 14.46
N ALA A 81 -3.57 -16.91 14.50
CA ALA A 81 -3.86 -17.98 13.53
C ALA A 81 -4.23 -17.39 12.17
N ALA A 82 -5.13 -16.40 12.12
CA ALA A 82 -5.54 -15.73 10.89
C ALA A 82 -4.36 -15.02 10.19
N VAL A 83 -3.44 -14.40 10.96
CA VAL A 83 -2.21 -13.80 10.39
C VAL A 83 -1.31 -14.87 9.78
N ARG A 84 -1.14 -16.02 10.44
CA ARG A 84 -0.34 -17.12 9.91
C ARG A 84 -0.97 -17.73 8.66
N GLU A 85 -2.28 -17.88 8.65
CA GLU A 85 -3.05 -18.33 7.48
C GLU A 85 -2.87 -17.36 6.32
N LEU A 86 -3.11 -16.06 6.53
CA LEU A 86 -2.89 -15.03 5.52
C LEU A 86 -1.46 -15.07 4.95
N VAL A 87 -0.43 -15.19 5.78
CA VAL A 87 0.97 -15.27 5.32
C VAL A 87 1.26 -16.56 4.55
N ASN A 88 0.67 -17.69 4.95
CA ASN A 88 0.89 -18.98 4.29
C ASN A 88 0.10 -19.11 2.97
N GLU A 89 -1.04 -18.43 2.87
CA GLU A 89 -1.93 -18.45 1.72
C GLU A 89 -1.74 -17.25 0.78
N ASP A 90 -0.85 -16.31 1.11
CA ASP A 90 -0.50 -15.16 0.26
C ASP A 90 0.24 -15.62 -1.01
N ASP A 91 -0.53 -16.13 -1.96
CA ASP A 91 -0.06 -16.48 -3.29
C ASP A 91 0.13 -15.19 -4.12
N THR A 92 1.36 -14.70 -4.10
CA THR A 92 1.77 -13.54 -4.88
C THR A 92 2.01 -13.86 -6.36
N GLN A 93 1.91 -15.12 -6.79
CA GLN A 93 2.22 -15.54 -8.16
C GLN A 93 1.34 -14.85 -9.22
N PRO A 94 0.00 -14.73 -9.06
CA PRO A 94 -0.83 -14.01 -10.02
C PRO A 94 -0.48 -12.52 -10.13
N LEU A 95 -0.09 -11.90 -9.00
CA LEU A 95 0.34 -10.51 -8.98
C LEU A 95 1.67 -10.33 -9.73
N ILE A 96 2.61 -11.24 -9.52
CA ILE A 96 3.89 -11.28 -10.22
C ILE A 96 3.69 -11.38 -11.73
N GLU A 97 2.85 -12.32 -12.17
CA GLU A 97 2.52 -12.52 -13.59
C GLU A 97 1.89 -11.27 -14.21
N ALA A 98 0.98 -10.61 -13.49
CA ALA A 98 0.37 -9.36 -13.94
C ALA A 98 1.40 -8.23 -14.08
N VAL A 99 2.34 -8.11 -13.15
CA VAL A 99 3.43 -7.12 -13.24
C VAL A 99 4.34 -7.41 -14.42
N GLN A 100 4.73 -8.68 -14.65
CA GLN A 100 5.54 -9.07 -15.80
C GLN A 100 4.83 -8.77 -17.13
N ALA A 101 3.53 -9.06 -17.22
CA ALA A 101 2.72 -8.74 -18.39
C ALA A 101 2.66 -7.21 -18.63
N ALA A 102 2.49 -6.42 -17.59
CA ALA A 102 2.50 -4.95 -17.68
C ALA A 102 3.86 -4.41 -18.15
N VAL A 103 4.97 -4.94 -17.62
CA VAL A 103 6.32 -4.58 -18.07
C VAL A 103 6.51 -4.91 -19.55
N ALA A 104 6.18 -6.13 -19.97
CA ALA A 104 6.31 -6.55 -21.37
C ALA A 104 5.47 -5.68 -22.33
N ALA A 105 4.27 -5.30 -21.92
CA ALA A 105 3.40 -4.39 -22.69
C ALA A 105 4.00 -2.99 -22.80
N LEU A 106 4.54 -2.44 -21.70
CA LEU A 106 5.20 -1.13 -21.70
C LEU A 106 6.48 -1.14 -22.54
N GLU A 107 7.29 -2.19 -22.48
CA GLU A 107 8.47 -2.34 -23.34
C GLU A 107 8.09 -2.40 -24.82
N HIS A 108 7.04 -3.14 -25.17
CA HIS A 108 6.54 -3.19 -26.53
C HIS A 108 6.09 -1.80 -27.02
N LEU A 109 5.35 -1.05 -26.20
CA LEU A 109 4.95 0.32 -26.49
C LEU A 109 6.16 1.24 -26.71
N VAL A 110 7.18 1.16 -25.83
CA VAL A 110 8.42 1.95 -25.95
C VAL A 110 9.15 1.62 -27.25
N ARG A 111 9.27 0.34 -27.63
CA ARG A 111 9.90 -0.08 -28.90
C ARG A 111 9.15 0.47 -30.12
N LEU A 112 7.81 0.39 -30.13
CA LEU A 112 6.98 0.92 -31.21
C LEU A 112 7.14 2.43 -31.36
N ASP A 113 7.10 3.16 -30.25
CA ASP A 113 7.26 4.61 -30.26
C ASP A 113 8.68 5.03 -30.65
N ALA A 114 9.71 4.33 -30.18
CA ALA A 114 11.09 4.57 -30.59
C ALA A 114 11.27 4.40 -32.11
N ALA A 115 10.70 3.33 -32.69
CA ALA A 115 10.72 3.12 -34.13
C ALA A 115 9.96 4.22 -34.90
N ARG A 116 8.79 4.63 -34.40
CA ARG A 116 8.01 5.74 -34.98
C ARG A 116 8.77 7.06 -34.91
N THR A 117 9.34 7.38 -33.76
CA THR A 117 10.12 8.60 -33.51
C THR A 117 11.38 8.64 -34.37
N ALA A 118 12.09 7.52 -34.53
CA ALA A 118 13.23 7.42 -35.42
C ALA A 118 12.86 7.74 -36.89
N ARG A 119 11.73 7.23 -37.38
CA ARG A 119 11.21 7.57 -38.72
C ARG A 119 10.89 9.06 -38.85
N ILE A 120 10.23 9.65 -37.86
CA ILE A 120 9.90 11.08 -37.87
C ILE A 120 11.18 11.93 -37.86
N HIS A 121 12.18 11.56 -37.06
CA HIS A 121 13.48 12.24 -37.05
C HIS A 121 14.20 12.15 -38.39
N ALA A 122 14.19 10.99 -39.04
CA ALA A 122 14.79 10.82 -40.35
C ALA A 122 14.14 11.78 -41.38
N VAL A 123 12.81 11.72 -41.52
CA VAL A 123 12.08 12.58 -42.45
C VAL A 123 12.24 14.06 -42.10
N ALA A 124 12.21 14.43 -40.81
CA ALA A 124 12.41 15.81 -40.38
C ALA A 124 13.79 16.35 -40.76
N ARG A 125 14.85 15.52 -40.72
CA ARG A 125 16.19 15.91 -41.19
C ARG A 125 16.20 16.13 -42.69
N ASP A 126 15.57 15.25 -43.45
CA ASP A 126 15.50 15.36 -44.91
C ASP A 126 14.74 16.64 -45.33
N VAL A 127 13.63 16.94 -44.65
CA VAL A 127 12.86 18.17 -44.90
C VAL A 127 13.67 19.43 -44.55
N VAL A 128 14.43 19.42 -43.46
CA VAL A 128 15.32 20.55 -43.12
C VAL A 128 16.42 20.70 -44.19
N ALA A 129 17.02 19.61 -44.66
CA ALA A 129 18.02 19.66 -45.73
C ALA A 129 17.45 20.28 -47.02
N ILE A 130 16.26 19.85 -47.44
CA ILE A 130 15.56 20.41 -48.62
C ILE A 130 15.26 21.90 -48.41
N ASN A 131 14.79 22.31 -47.22
CA ASN A 131 14.54 23.72 -46.96
C ASN A 131 15.79 24.58 -47.06
N GLU A 132 16.94 24.08 -46.61
CA GLU A 132 18.22 24.78 -46.74
C GLU A 132 18.68 24.84 -48.20
N GLU A 133 18.51 23.78 -48.99
CA GLU A 133 18.77 23.80 -50.44
C GLU A 133 17.88 24.81 -51.17
N LEU A 134 16.57 24.85 -50.87
CA LEU A 134 15.63 25.78 -51.50
C LEU A 134 15.97 27.24 -51.16
N LYS A 135 16.40 27.53 -49.92
CA LYS A 135 16.87 28.88 -49.53
C LYS A 135 18.15 29.30 -50.25
N GLN A 136 19.02 28.35 -50.62
CA GLN A 136 20.22 28.67 -51.41
C GLN A 136 19.85 29.11 -52.83
N VAL A 137 18.78 28.53 -53.40
CA VAL A 137 18.27 28.89 -54.73
C VAL A 137 17.48 30.19 -54.71
N ASP A 138 16.62 30.36 -53.70
CA ASP A 138 15.83 31.58 -53.49
C ASP A 138 16.00 32.10 -52.04
N PRO A 139 16.97 33.00 -51.80
CA PRO A 139 17.18 33.57 -50.48
C PRO A 139 16.00 34.43 -49.98
N ALA A 140 15.08 34.82 -50.86
CA ALA A 140 13.87 35.56 -50.48
C ALA A 140 12.69 34.63 -50.12
N ALA A 141 12.85 33.31 -50.27
CA ALA A 141 11.86 32.34 -49.85
C ALA A 141 11.58 32.48 -48.34
N GLY A 142 10.33 32.24 -47.95
CA GLY A 142 9.89 32.33 -46.55
C GLY A 142 10.58 31.32 -45.62
N SER A 143 10.16 31.28 -44.36
CA SER A 143 10.76 30.37 -43.36
C SER A 143 10.62 28.88 -43.71
N TRP A 144 9.67 28.53 -44.58
CA TRP A 144 9.38 27.17 -45.02
C TRP A 144 9.21 27.11 -46.55
N PRO A 145 10.30 27.15 -47.35
CA PRO A 145 10.19 27.05 -48.80
C PRO A 145 9.51 25.77 -49.28
N SER A 146 9.61 24.68 -48.50
CA SER A 146 8.91 23.41 -48.74
C SER A 146 7.39 23.51 -48.79
N ASP A 147 6.77 24.58 -48.27
CA ASP A 147 5.31 24.76 -48.35
C ASP A 147 4.81 24.77 -49.81
N ALA A 148 5.63 25.21 -50.77
CA ALA A 148 5.33 25.15 -52.21
C ALA A 148 5.15 23.72 -52.74
N TYR A 149 5.63 22.73 -51.99
CA TYR A 149 5.53 21.29 -52.28
C TYR A 149 4.58 20.57 -51.32
N ASP A 150 3.69 21.30 -50.64
CA ASP A 150 2.68 20.78 -49.72
C ASP A 150 3.24 20.06 -48.47
N PHE A 151 4.49 20.30 -48.07
CA PHE A 151 5.07 19.75 -46.82
C PHE A 151 5.91 20.76 -46.02
N ARG A 152 6.08 20.49 -44.73
CA ARG A 152 7.02 21.20 -43.83
C ARG A 152 7.50 20.30 -42.71
N GLY A 153 8.62 20.66 -42.09
CA GLY A 153 9.20 19.85 -41.03
C GLY A 153 10.34 20.56 -40.30
N GLN A 154 10.53 20.18 -39.04
CA GLN A 154 11.54 20.76 -38.16
C GLN A 154 12.12 19.67 -37.26
N THR A 155 13.35 19.85 -36.77
CA THR A 155 14.06 18.85 -35.95
C THR A 155 13.86 19.04 -34.45
N PHE A 156 13.40 20.20 -33.98
CA PHE A 156 13.22 20.48 -32.55
C PHE A 156 11.96 21.32 -32.24
N PRO A 157 10.91 20.72 -31.63
CA PRO A 157 10.68 19.27 -31.52
C PRO A 157 10.46 18.65 -32.89
N ALA A 158 10.97 17.43 -33.10
CA ALA A 158 10.88 16.75 -34.39
C ALA A 158 9.41 16.57 -34.81
N SER A 159 9.04 17.19 -35.94
CA SER A 159 7.71 17.03 -36.51
C SER A 159 7.72 17.26 -38.01
N VAL A 160 6.77 16.62 -38.69
CA VAL A 160 6.54 16.69 -40.13
C VAL A 160 5.06 16.95 -40.34
N THR A 161 4.74 17.87 -41.25
CA THR A 161 3.37 18.19 -41.65
C THR A 161 3.26 18.06 -43.16
N ALA A 162 2.25 17.34 -43.62
CA ALA A 162 1.75 17.42 -44.98
C ALA A 162 0.53 18.36 -44.93
N LEU A 163 0.57 19.50 -45.64
CA LEU A 163 -0.31 20.64 -45.38
C LEU A 163 -1.82 20.32 -45.50
N ARG A 164 -2.18 19.29 -46.28
CA ARG A 164 -3.56 18.85 -46.50
C ARG A 164 -3.93 17.54 -45.83
N GLU A 165 -2.96 16.81 -45.26
CA GLU A 165 -3.18 15.47 -44.70
C GLU A 165 -3.02 15.44 -43.19
N GLY A 166 -2.22 16.34 -42.63
CA GLY A 166 -2.06 16.51 -41.20
C GLY A 166 -0.61 16.53 -40.75
N ARG A 167 -0.43 16.39 -39.43
CA ARG A 167 0.85 16.53 -38.74
C ARG A 167 1.16 15.31 -37.91
N THR A 168 2.42 14.90 -37.96
CA THR A 168 2.98 13.90 -37.04
C THR A 168 4.17 14.50 -36.30
N ALA A 169 4.27 14.21 -35.00
CA ALA A 169 5.37 14.65 -34.16
C ALA A 169 5.95 13.49 -33.37
N ALA A 170 7.26 13.56 -33.11
CA ALA A 170 7.93 12.67 -32.17
C ALA A 170 7.33 12.89 -30.78
N VAL A 171 7.04 11.79 -30.09
CA VAL A 171 6.53 11.80 -28.72
C VAL A 171 7.60 11.13 -27.85
N PRO A 172 7.93 11.68 -26.67
CA PRO A 172 8.79 10.97 -25.73
C PRO A 172 8.09 9.69 -25.23
N PRO A 173 8.75 8.51 -25.24
CA PRO A 173 8.13 7.25 -24.81
C PRO A 173 7.54 7.31 -23.39
N GLY A 174 8.20 8.04 -22.49
CA GLY A 174 7.71 8.24 -21.12
C GLY A 174 6.34 8.93 -21.03
N ARG A 175 5.98 9.79 -22.00
CA ARG A 175 4.64 10.40 -22.04
C ARG A 175 3.56 9.39 -22.41
N LEU A 176 3.84 8.48 -23.34
CA LEU A 176 2.88 7.43 -23.72
C LEU A 176 2.68 6.42 -22.58
N ALA A 177 3.76 6.00 -21.92
CA ALA A 177 3.68 5.15 -20.74
C ALA A 177 2.87 5.81 -19.61
N ALA A 178 3.10 7.11 -19.36
CA ALA A 178 2.34 7.85 -18.35
C ALA A 178 0.84 7.97 -18.70
N VAL A 179 0.49 8.13 -19.98
CA VAL A 179 -0.92 8.14 -20.42
C VAL A 179 -1.57 6.78 -20.22
N ALA A 180 -0.88 5.68 -20.57
CA ALA A 180 -1.39 4.33 -20.35
C ALA A 180 -1.67 4.07 -18.86
N LEU A 181 -0.74 4.47 -17.99
CA LEU A 181 -0.91 4.37 -16.54
C LEU A 181 -2.06 5.25 -16.03
N ALA A 182 -2.12 6.50 -16.47
CA ALA A 182 -3.20 7.41 -16.05
C ALA A 182 -4.58 6.87 -16.45
N LEU A 183 -4.72 6.31 -17.65
CA LEU A 183 -5.97 5.70 -18.11
C LEU A 183 -6.34 4.46 -17.30
N ALA A 184 -5.37 3.64 -16.92
CA ALA A 184 -5.58 2.46 -16.09
C ALA A 184 -6.06 2.80 -14.66
N LEU A 185 -5.74 4.00 -14.16
CA LEU A 185 -6.07 4.45 -12.80
C LEU A 185 -7.38 5.26 -12.71
N THR A 186 -8.08 5.48 -13.81
CA THR A 186 -9.24 6.41 -13.88
C THR A 186 -10.45 6.01 -13.03
N SER A 187 -10.55 4.75 -12.60
CA SER A 187 -11.69 4.25 -11.82
C SER A 187 -11.61 4.55 -10.32
N ASP A 188 -10.44 4.94 -9.78
CA ASP A 188 -10.24 5.13 -8.35
C ASP A 188 -9.36 6.36 -8.06
N ARG A 189 -9.95 7.37 -7.41
CA ARG A 189 -9.27 8.63 -7.05
C ARG A 189 -8.18 8.45 -6.00
N GLN A 190 -8.34 7.49 -5.08
CA GLN A 190 -7.32 7.22 -4.06
C GLN A 190 -6.10 6.57 -4.73
N MET A 191 -6.32 5.57 -5.58
CA MET A 191 -5.23 4.97 -6.36
C MET A 191 -4.52 5.98 -7.27
N GLU A 192 -5.27 6.90 -7.88
CA GLU A 192 -4.67 7.98 -8.69
C GLU A 192 -3.75 8.89 -7.84
N ALA A 193 -4.18 9.24 -6.62
CA ALA A 193 -3.39 10.06 -5.71
C ALA A 193 -2.10 9.33 -5.27
N ASP A 194 -2.23 8.08 -4.84
CA ASP A 194 -1.12 7.24 -4.39
C ASP A 194 -0.10 7.00 -5.52
N ALA A 195 -0.58 6.75 -6.75
CA ALA A 195 0.28 6.62 -7.93
C ALA A 195 1.02 7.93 -8.25
N ARG A 196 0.35 9.09 -8.17
CA ARG A 196 1.00 10.38 -8.39
C ARG A 196 2.08 10.66 -7.34
N GLU A 197 1.87 10.28 -6.09
CA GLU A 197 2.88 10.41 -5.03
C GLU A 197 4.06 9.47 -5.30
N THR A 198 3.78 8.22 -5.62
CA THR A 198 4.78 7.19 -5.93
C THR A 198 5.64 7.55 -7.14
N LEU A 199 5.03 8.09 -8.20
CA LEU A 199 5.74 8.53 -9.41
C LEU A 199 6.61 9.79 -9.21
N LYS A 200 6.34 10.58 -8.16
CA LYS A 200 7.21 11.71 -7.78
C LYS A 200 8.45 11.26 -7.01
N ALA A 201 8.41 10.08 -6.39
CA ALA A 201 9.56 9.50 -5.72
C ALA A 201 10.61 9.03 -6.74
N THR A 202 11.85 8.82 -6.28
CA THR A 202 12.89 8.23 -7.13
C THR A 202 12.50 6.80 -7.49
N THR A 203 12.49 6.48 -8.79
CA THR A 203 12.07 5.17 -9.32
C THR A 203 12.74 3.99 -8.61
N ASP A 204 14.02 4.13 -8.24
CA ASP A 204 14.78 3.09 -7.57
C ASP A 204 14.30 2.82 -6.13
N ALA A 205 13.90 3.86 -5.39
CA ALA A 205 13.38 3.70 -4.03
C ALA A 205 12.01 3.02 -4.00
N VAL A 206 11.19 3.26 -5.03
CA VAL A 206 9.89 2.59 -5.20
C VAL A 206 10.10 1.11 -5.48
N VAL A 207 11.00 0.76 -6.41
CA VAL A 207 11.28 -0.64 -6.74
C VAL A 207 11.76 -1.40 -5.51
N VAL A 208 12.73 -0.87 -4.76
CA VAL A 208 13.24 -1.51 -3.53
C VAL A 208 12.12 -1.75 -2.51
N ARG A 209 11.27 -0.74 -2.26
CA ARG A 209 10.15 -0.86 -1.31
C ARG A 209 9.18 -1.96 -1.74
N VAL A 210 8.69 -1.91 -2.98
CA VAL A 210 7.69 -2.87 -3.49
C VAL A 210 8.26 -4.28 -3.52
N THR A 211 9.54 -4.47 -3.85
CA THR A 211 10.19 -5.80 -3.79
C THR A 211 10.34 -6.34 -2.36
N GLY A 212 10.38 -5.47 -1.35
CA GLY A 212 10.34 -5.88 0.05
C GLY A 212 8.94 -6.26 0.54
N GLU A 213 7.90 -5.65 -0.05
CA GLU A 213 6.49 -5.94 0.23
C GLU A 213 6.00 -7.20 -0.51
N VAL A 214 6.54 -7.49 -1.70
CA VAL A 214 6.21 -8.66 -2.53
C VAL A 214 7.50 -9.43 -2.84
N PRO A 215 7.93 -10.36 -1.96
CA PRO A 215 9.24 -11.01 -2.08
C PRO A 215 9.47 -11.75 -3.42
N GLY A 216 8.42 -12.39 -3.96
CA GLY A 216 8.50 -13.08 -5.26
C GLY A 216 8.71 -12.14 -6.45
N LEU A 217 8.36 -10.86 -6.31
CA LEU A 217 8.58 -9.86 -7.36
C LEU A 217 10.07 -9.59 -7.58
N ALA A 218 10.89 -9.63 -6.53
CA ALA A 218 12.34 -9.45 -6.66
C ALA A 218 12.95 -10.52 -7.59
N ALA A 219 12.53 -11.77 -7.42
CA ALA A 219 12.96 -12.89 -8.26
C ALA A 219 12.46 -12.75 -9.70
N ALA A 220 11.19 -12.38 -9.85
CA ALA A 220 10.54 -12.20 -11.15
C ALA A 220 11.08 -11.02 -11.96
N LEU A 221 11.64 -10.02 -11.29
CA LEU A 221 12.28 -8.86 -11.92
C LEU A 221 13.78 -9.07 -12.15
N ARG A 222 14.41 -10.18 -11.73
CA ARG A 222 15.83 -10.45 -12.02
C ARG A 222 16.06 -10.40 -13.52
N VAL A 223 17.19 -9.81 -13.92
CA VAL A 223 17.60 -9.83 -15.33
C VAL A 223 18.35 -11.12 -15.62
N SER A 224 18.23 -11.59 -16.86
CA SER A 224 19.02 -12.74 -17.30
C SER A 224 20.52 -12.43 -17.28
N PRO A 225 21.39 -13.44 -17.14
CA PRO A 225 22.84 -13.26 -17.28
C PRO A 225 23.24 -12.61 -18.60
N GLU A 226 22.52 -12.90 -19.68
CA GLU A 226 22.76 -12.34 -21.01
C GLU A 226 22.42 -10.85 -21.05
N GLU A 227 21.25 -10.45 -20.53
CA GLU A 227 20.87 -9.03 -20.40
C GLU A 227 21.83 -8.27 -19.49
N TRP A 228 22.24 -8.90 -18.37
CA TRP A 228 23.21 -8.32 -17.46
C TRP A 228 24.57 -8.10 -18.14
N GLN A 229 25.04 -9.07 -18.92
CA GLN A 229 26.28 -8.95 -19.68
C GLN A 229 26.18 -7.92 -20.82
N ALA A 230 25.02 -7.81 -21.48
CA ALA A 230 24.79 -6.80 -22.51
C ALA A 230 24.62 -5.38 -21.94
N ALA A 231 24.25 -5.25 -20.66
CA ALA A 231 24.02 -3.96 -20.00
C ALA A 231 25.31 -3.15 -19.80
N SER A 232 25.20 -1.83 -19.96
CA SER A 232 26.28 -0.87 -19.65
C SER A 232 26.60 -0.87 -18.15
N VAL A 233 27.79 -0.34 -17.76
CA VAL A 233 28.18 -0.21 -16.34
C VAL A 233 27.14 0.59 -15.54
N GLU A 234 26.63 1.68 -16.11
CA GLU A 234 25.60 2.51 -15.50
C GLU A 234 24.28 1.75 -15.34
N THR A 235 23.88 0.99 -16.36
CA THR A 235 22.67 0.16 -16.32
C THR A 235 22.78 -0.93 -15.24
N ARG A 236 23.92 -1.64 -15.16
CA ARG A 236 24.17 -2.64 -14.11
C ARG A 236 24.14 -2.03 -12.72
N TYR A 237 24.69 -0.83 -12.55
CA TYR A 237 24.64 -0.10 -11.28
C TYR A 237 23.20 0.18 -10.84
N ARG A 238 22.35 0.69 -11.75
CA ARG A 238 20.92 0.91 -11.45
C ARG A 238 20.17 -0.39 -11.17
N LEU A 239 20.38 -1.44 -11.97
CA LEU A 239 19.78 -2.76 -11.72
C LEU A 239 20.15 -3.29 -10.33
N ARG A 240 21.40 -3.11 -9.90
CA ARG A 240 21.84 -3.48 -8.54
C ARG A 240 21.15 -2.63 -7.46
N GLN A 241 21.01 -1.32 -7.65
CA GLN A 241 20.27 -0.46 -6.72
C GLN A 241 18.80 -0.87 -6.58
N GLN A 242 18.21 -1.40 -7.65
CA GLN A 242 16.85 -1.94 -7.69
C GLN A 242 16.72 -3.37 -7.14
N GLY A 243 17.81 -3.98 -6.66
CA GLY A 243 17.81 -5.38 -6.19
C GLY A 243 17.70 -6.44 -7.31
N ARG A 244 17.76 -6.02 -8.58
CA ARG A 244 17.63 -6.89 -9.77
C ARG A 244 18.96 -7.53 -10.17
N ASN A 245 19.60 -8.24 -9.24
CA ASN A 245 20.84 -8.96 -9.52
C ASN A 245 20.62 -10.10 -10.53
N PRO A 246 21.64 -10.48 -11.32
CA PRO A 246 21.52 -11.60 -12.24
C PRO A 246 21.30 -12.91 -11.46
N ILE A 247 20.53 -13.83 -12.05
CA ILE A 247 20.37 -15.19 -11.51
C ILE A 247 21.75 -15.86 -11.46
N GLU A 248 22.19 -16.29 -10.28
CA GLU A 248 23.46 -17.01 -10.15
C GLU A 248 23.39 -18.33 -10.92
N GLN A 249 24.43 -18.66 -11.68
CA GLN A 249 24.44 -19.85 -12.55
C GLN A 249 24.14 -21.17 -11.81
N GLN A 250 24.31 -21.22 -10.49
CA GLN A 250 24.01 -22.39 -9.65
C GLN A 250 22.51 -22.63 -9.45
N GLU A 251 21.65 -21.61 -9.57
CA GLU A 251 20.18 -21.75 -9.45
C GLU A 251 19.51 -22.27 -10.74
N ARG A 252 20.24 -22.38 -11.85
CA ARG A 252 19.70 -22.91 -13.12
C ARG A 252 19.70 -24.44 -13.24
N ALA A 253 20.36 -25.14 -12.31
CA ALA A 253 20.55 -26.59 -12.36
C ALA A 253 19.66 -27.36 -11.37
N ALA A 254 18.82 -26.65 -10.60
CA ALA A 254 17.79 -27.19 -9.73
C ALA A 254 16.42 -27.06 -10.39
#